data_AF-W4UWB3-F1
#
_entry.id   AF-W4UWB3-F1
#
_cell.length_a   1.000
_cell.length_b   1.000
_cell.length_c   1.000
_cell.angle_alpha   90.00
_cell.angle_beta   90.00
_cell.angle_gamma   90.00
#
_symmetry.space_group_name_H-M   'P 1'
#
loop_
_entity.id
_entity.type
_entity.pdbx_description
1 polymer ?
#
loop_
_entity_poly.entity_id
_entity_poly.type
_entity_poly.pdbx_seq_one_letter_code
_entity_poly.pdbx_strand_id
1 'polypeptide(L)'
;MPDCTNAIAHKSCPLKKLSGVKVMNYAEICIIKRDGKREDFSISKIKNAISKAFSATGFQDEYQLIADVTMNVINQFSTPTITVEEIQDLVEKELMRVRPEVAKKYIIYREWRNTERDKKTQMKHVMDGIVAIDKNDVNLSNANMSSHTPAGQMMTFASEVTKDYTYKYLLPKRFAEAHQLGDIHIHDLDYYPTKTTTCIQYDMDDLFERGFRTKNGSIRTPQSIQSYATLATIIFQTNQNEQHGGQSIPAFDFFMAKGVRKSFYKHMSSLISFYVNLELGTQPDEKAIRKLLEAHLLDPINRVGTGELPYRIDRPANQPG
;
A
#
# COMPACT_ATOMS: atom_id res chain seq x y z
N MET A 1 14.86 66.87 -30.16
CA MET A 1 14.88 65.40 -30.31
C MET A 1 13.95 65.04 -31.47
N PRO A 2 14.39 64.15 -32.38
CA PRO A 2 15.31 64.31 -33.53
C PRO A 2 14.56 64.82 -34.80
N ASP A 3 15.11 65.41 -35.86
CA ASP A 3 16.36 65.37 -36.65
C ASP A 3 16.38 64.42 -37.87
N CYS A 4 16.65 65.04 -39.04
CA CYS A 4 17.29 64.59 -40.29
C CYS A 4 16.83 63.31 -41.05
N THR A 5 16.26 63.41 -42.26
CA THR A 5 16.85 63.63 -43.62
C THR A 5 17.38 62.38 -44.37
N ASN A 6 16.91 62.29 -45.63
CA ASN A 6 17.53 61.77 -46.85
C ASN A 6 17.94 60.28 -46.99
N ALA A 7 17.10 59.58 -47.77
CA ALA A 7 17.39 59.04 -49.09
C ALA A 7 18.81 58.49 -49.39
N ILE A 8 18.88 57.16 -49.58
CA ILE A 8 19.68 56.55 -50.66
C ILE A 8 18.86 55.41 -51.27
N ALA A 9 18.40 55.60 -52.50
CA ALA A 9 18.03 54.52 -53.39
C ALA A 9 19.30 54.00 -54.07
N HIS A 10 19.50 52.68 -54.13
CA HIS A 10 20.04 52.04 -55.33
C HIS A 10 19.94 50.50 -55.31
N LYS A 11 19.36 50.01 -56.42
CA LYS A 11 19.69 48.80 -57.18
C LYS A 11 19.09 47.46 -56.73
N SER A 12 18.09 47.11 -57.52
CA SER A 12 17.61 45.77 -57.84
C SER A 12 18.73 44.75 -58.15
N CYS A 13 18.59 43.56 -57.58
CA CYS A 13 19.19 42.33 -58.07
C CYS A 13 18.05 41.29 -58.18
N PRO A 14 17.75 40.72 -59.37
CA PRO A 14 16.67 39.74 -59.51
C PRO A 14 17.22 38.36 -59.16
N LEU A 15 16.99 37.91 -57.91
CA LEU A 15 17.18 36.51 -57.59
C LEU A 15 16.01 35.70 -58.16
N LYS A 16 16.36 34.87 -59.14
CA LYS A 16 15.52 33.87 -59.80
C LYS A 16 14.64 33.13 -58.77
N LYS A 17 13.33 33.09 -59.04
CA LYS A 17 12.41 32.15 -58.38
C LYS A 17 12.88 30.73 -58.65
N LEU A 18 13.51 30.09 -57.66
CA LEU A 18 13.57 28.64 -57.58
C LEU A 18 12.28 28.18 -56.91
N SER A 19 11.45 27.53 -57.72
CA SER A 19 10.19 26.89 -57.36
C SER A 19 10.39 25.74 -56.37
N GLY A 20 9.57 25.70 -55.31
CA GLY A 20 9.03 24.42 -54.83
C GLY A 20 9.43 23.88 -53.45
N VAL A 21 9.94 24.68 -52.50
CA VAL A 21 10.03 24.25 -51.10
C VAL A 21 8.92 24.91 -50.29
N LYS A 22 7.86 24.16 -49.93
CA LYS A 22 6.90 24.61 -48.92
C LYS A 22 7.61 24.62 -47.57
N VAL A 23 8.17 25.76 -47.18
CA VAL A 23 8.66 25.98 -45.82
C VAL A 23 7.42 26.21 -44.95
N MET A 24 6.99 25.18 -44.22
CA MET A 24 5.91 25.31 -43.23
C MET A 24 6.35 26.28 -42.13
N ASN A 25 5.50 27.23 -41.78
CA ASN A 25 5.76 28.16 -40.68
C ASN A 25 5.57 27.43 -39.35
N TYR A 26 6.64 27.23 -38.58
CA TYR A 26 6.60 26.47 -37.32
C TYR A 26 5.65 27.05 -36.26
N ALA A 27 5.31 28.34 -36.37
CA ALA A 27 4.38 29.03 -35.50
C ALA A 27 2.89 28.61 -35.70
N GLU A 28 2.57 27.93 -36.81
CA GLU A 28 1.21 27.50 -37.14
C GLU A 28 0.96 26.02 -36.79
N ILE A 29 1.96 25.33 -36.22
CA ILE A 29 1.88 23.91 -35.90
C ILE A 29 1.25 23.70 -34.52
N CYS A 30 0.18 22.93 -34.50
CA CYS A 30 -0.55 22.54 -33.30
C CYS A 30 -0.32 21.07 -32.97
N ILE A 31 0.13 20.80 -31.75
CA ILE A 31 0.30 19.45 -31.22
C ILE A 31 -0.98 19.01 -30.51
N ILE A 32 -1.51 17.84 -30.89
CA ILE A 32 -2.60 17.17 -30.18
C ILE A 32 -1.99 16.18 -29.17
N LYS A 33 -2.16 16.48 -27.89
CA LYS A 33 -1.82 15.56 -26.79
C LYS A 33 -2.80 14.39 -26.74
N ARG A 34 -2.40 13.33 -26.05
CA ARG A 34 -3.23 12.12 -25.88
C ARG A 34 -4.56 12.35 -25.17
N ASP A 35 -4.64 13.37 -24.31
CA ASP A 35 -5.87 13.80 -23.64
C ASP A 35 -6.76 14.69 -24.55
N GLY A 36 -6.40 14.83 -25.83
CA GLY A 36 -7.09 15.67 -26.82
C GLY A 36 -6.75 17.16 -26.70
N LYS A 37 -5.96 17.58 -25.71
CA LYS A 37 -5.59 18.98 -25.55
C LYS A 37 -4.65 19.44 -26.66
N ARG A 38 -4.91 20.65 -27.14
CA ARG A 38 -4.07 21.34 -28.13
C ARG A 38 -2.97 22.13 -27.43
N GLU A 39 -1.75 22.03 -27.92
CA GLU A 39 -0.60 22.78 -27.44
C GLU A 39 0.23 23.29 -28.62
N ASP A 40 0.82 24.47 -28.49
CA ASP A 40 1.70 25.01 -29.52
C ASP A 40 2.98 24.19 -29.67
N PHE A 41 3.43 24.04 -30.91
CA PHE A 41 4.64 23.32 -31.21
C PHE A 41 5.89 23.99 -30.60
N SER A 42 6.78 23.17 -30.05
CA SER A 42 8.03 23.65 -29.46
C SER A 42 9.19 22.72 -29.82
N ILE A 43 10.11 23.22 -30.64
CA ILE A 43 11.32 22.51 -31.09
C ILE A 43 12.16 22.03 -29.91
N SER A 44 12.25 22.83 -28.85
CA SER A 44 13.06 22.53 -27.67
C SER A 44 12.60 21.24 -26.98
N LYS A 45 11.30 20.89 -27.02
CA LYS A 45 10.79 19.65 -26.42
C LYS A 45 11.33 18.40 -27.13
N ILE A 46 11.36 18.42 -28.46
CA ILE A 46 11.92 17.31 -29.27
C ILE A 46 13.43 17.21 -29.03
N LYS A 47 14.15 18.33 -29.14
CA LYS A 47 15.59 18.39 -28.90
C LYS A 47 15.97 17.85 -27.52
N ASN A 48 15.23 18.24 -26.48
CA ASN A 48 15.47 17.78 -25.11
C ASN A 48 15.19 16.28 -24.93
N ALA A 49 14.16 15.74 -25.59
CA ALA A 49 13.86 14.31 -25.54
C ALA A 49 14.96 13.48 -26.21
N ILE A 50 15.43 13.92 -27.38
CA ILE A 50 16.54 13.28 -28.10
C ILE A 50 17.83 13.37 -27.27
N SER A 51 18.17 14.56 -26.76
CA SER A 51 19.36 14.77 -25.94
C SER A 51 19.40 13.84 -24.72
N LYS A 52 18.27 13.65 -24.03
CA LYS A 52 18.17 12.69 -22.92
C LYS A 52 18.45 11.25 -23.35
N ALA A 53 18.01 10.84 -24.55
CA ALA A 53 18.30 9.50 -25.06
C ALA A 53 19.80 9.31 -25.33
N PHE A 54 20.47 10.30 -25.93
CA PHE A 54 21.92 10.30 -26.16
C PHE A 54 22.71 10.25 -24.84
N SER A 55 22.33 11.06 -23.85
CA SER A 55 22.96 11.02 -22.52
C SER A 55 22.77 9.66 -21.83
N ALA A 56 21.61 9.01 -21.99
CA ALA A 56 21.34 7.69 -21.40
C ALA A 56 22.14 6.54 -22.05
N THR A 57 22.67 6.74 -23.26
CA THR A 57 23.62 5.83 -23.93
C THR A 57 25.08 6.12 -23.60
N GLY A 58 25.39 7.22 -22.90
CA GLY A 58 26.76 7.62 -22.59
C GLY A 58 27.45 8.45 -23.68
N PHE A 59 26.73 8.82 -24.75
CA PHE A 59 27.25 9.76 -25.74
C PHE A 59 27.09 11.19 -25.20
N GLN A 60 28.22 11.90 -25.12
CA GLN A 60 28.25 13.32 -24.77
C GLN A 60 28.72 14.12 -25.99
N ASP A 61 28.36 15.42 -26.01
CA ASP A 61 28.78 16.40 -27.03
C ASP A 61 28.30 16.19 -28.48
N GLU A 62 27.31 15.34 -28.72
CA GLU A 62 26.71 15.16 -30.06
C GLU A 62 25.68 16.25 -30.42
N TYR A 63 25.98 17.51 -30.12
CA TYR A 63 25.06 18.64 -30.30
C TYR A 63 24.60 18.83 -31.75
N GLN A 64 25.52 18.63 -32.70
CA GLN A 64 25.24 18.78 -34.12
C GLN A 64 24.31 17.67 -34.61
N LEU A 65 24.59 16.41 -34.24
CA LEU A 65 23.75 15.28 -34.60
C LEU A 65 22.35 15.37 -33.99
N ILE A 66 22.25 15.80 -32.73
CA ILE A 66 20.96 16.04 -32.07
C ILE A 66 20.16 17.12 -32.81
N ALA A 67 20.82 18.21 -33.23
CA ALA A 67 20.18 19.27 -34.00
C ALA A 67 19.71 18.77 -35.37
N ASP A 68 20.54 18.00 -36.08
CA ASP A 68 20.23 17.44 -37.39
C ASP A 68 19.05 16.47 -37.33
N VAL A 69 19.04 15.54 -36.36
CA VAL A 69 17.91 14.62 -36.13
C VAL A 69 16.64 15.42 -35.80
N THR A 70 16.75 16.45 -34.95
CA THR A 70 15.60 17.30 -34.60
C THR A 70 15.03 17.99 -35.85
N MET A 71 15.87 18.55 -36.71
CA MET A 71 15.45 19.20 -37.95
C MET A 71 14.86 18.21 -38.95
N ASN A 72 15.42 17.00 -39.07
CA ASN A 72 14.91 15.96 -39.95
C ASN A 72 13.52 15.46 -39.54
N VAL A 73 13.25 15.37 -38.24
CA VAL A 73 11.91 15.06 -37.71
C VAL A 73 10.92 16.17 -38.08
N ILE A 74 11.31 17.42 -37.88
CA ILE A 74 10.46 18.58 -38.14
C ILE A 74 10.16 18.73 -39.64
N ASN A 75 11.14 18.48 -40.51
CA ASN A 75 10.96 18.54 -41.95
C ASN A 75 9.99 17.48 -42.51
N GLN A 76 9.68 16.44 -41.73
CA GLN A 76 8.70 15.41 -42.08
C GLN A 76 7.26 15.79 -41.72
N PHE A 77 7.03 16.94 -41.09
CA PHE A 77 5.68 17.40 -40.76
C PHE A 77 4.93 17.82 -42.02
N SER A 78 3.96 17.00 -42.44
CA SER A 78 3.13 17.25 -43.62
C SER A 78 1.89 18.09 -43.34
N THR A 79 1.44 18.14 -42.07
CA THR A 79 0.18 18.76 -41.66
C THR A 79 0.40 19.79 -40.54
N PRO A 80 -0.41 20.86 -40.46
CA PRO A 80 -0.34 21.83 -39.36
C PRO A 80 -0.79 21.27 -38.01
N THR A 81 -1.44 20.10 -38.02
CA THR A 81 -1.86 19.38 -36.82
C THR A 81 -1.18 18.02 -36.80
N ILE A 82 -0.54 17.70 -35.68
CA ILE A 82 0.19 16.44 -35.49
C ILE A 82 0.00 15.97 -34.05
N THR A 83 -0.13 14.67 -33.86
CA THR A 83 -0.25 14.06 -32.53
C THR A 83 1.12 13.87 -31.89
N VAL A 84 1.14 13.77 -30.56
CA VAL A 84 2.37 13.43 -29.83
C VAL A 84 2.92 12.06 -30.24
N GLU A 85 2.08 11.10 -30.61
CA GLU A 85 2.53 9.77 -31.05
C GLU A 85 3.24 9.83 -32.39
N GLU A 86 2.68 10.55 -33.37
CA GLU A 86 3.31 10.72 -34.68
C GLU A 86 4.68 11.40 -34.56
N ILE A 87 4.82 12.41 -33.69
CA ILE A 87 6.13 13.01 -33.40
C ILE A 87 7.10 11.98 -32.83
N GLN A 88 6.66 11.15 -31.88
CA GLN A 88 7.50 10.13 -31.25
C GLN A 88 7.93 9.06 -32.28
N ASP A 89 7.02 8.61 -33.15
CA ASP A 89 7.31 7.65 -34.20
C ASP A 89 8.32 8.18 -35.22
N LEU A 90 8.21 9.47 -35.58
CA LEU A 90 9.20 10.15 -36.43
C LEU A 90 10.57 10.24 -35.75
N VAL A 91 10.62 10.57 -34.47
CA VAL A 91 11.88 10.58 -33.69
C VAL A 91 12.50 9.19 -33.64
N GLU A 92 11.72 8.14 -33.39
CA GLU A 92 12.20 6.76 -33.38
C GLU A 92 12.76 6.34 -34.73
N LYS A 93 12.04 6.63 -35.82
CA LYS A 93 12.47 6.32 -37.18
C LYS A 93 13.78 7.01 -37.53
N GLU A 94 13.92 8.30 -37.22
CA GLU A 94 15.15 9.04 -37.50
C GLU A 94 16.32 8.57 -36.62
N LEU A 95 16.07 8.30 -35.33
CA LEU A 95 17.10 7.73 -34.45
C LEU A 95 17.53 6.34 -34.92
N MET A 96 16.61 5.49 -35.41
CA MET A 96 16.95 4.16 -35.93
C MET A 96 17.86 4.22 -37.16
N ARG A 97 17.74 5.26 -37.99
CA ARG A 97 18.61 5.45 -39.17
C ARG A 97 20.00 5.93 -38.79
N VAL A 98 20.10 6.75 -37.76
CA VAL A 98 21.35 7.41 -37.36
C VAL A 98 22.11 6.56 -36.34
N ARG A 99 21.45 6.16 -35.25
CA ARG A 99 22.02 5.33 -34.16
C ARG A 99 20.96 4.42 -33.50
N PRO A 100 20.88 3.14 -33.92
CA PRO A 100 19.93 2.18 -33.37
C PRO A 100 20.01 2.00 -31.84
N GLU A 101 21.20 2.13 -31.24
CA GLU A 101 21.39 2.00 -29.79
C GLU A 101 20.72 3.15 -29.01
N VAL A 102 20.75 4.37 -29.54
CA VAL A 102 20.07 5.54 -28.95
C VAL A 102 18.56 5.39 -29.14
N ALA A 103 18.13 4.96 -30.32
CA ALA A 103 16.72 4.68 -30.61
C ALA A 103 16.14 3.66 -29.63
N LYS A 104 16.86 2.56 -29.36
CA LYS A 104 16.44 1.54 -28.40
C LYS A 104 16.23 2.12 -26.99
N LYS A 105 17.11 2.99 -26.50
CA LYS A 105 16.93 3.66 -25.20
C LYS A 105 15.73 4.61 -25.20
N TYR A 106 15.52 5.34 -26.29
CA TYR A 106 14.36 6.20 -26.45
C TYR A 106 13.04 5.40 -26.42
N ILE A 107 12.95 4.31 -27.19
CA ILE A 107 11.78 3.42 -27.25
C ILE A 107 11.46 2.83 -25.87
N ILE A 108 12.48 2.29 -25.18
CA ILE A 108 12.29 1.73 -23.83
C ILE A 108 11.79 2.80 -22.85
N TYR A 109 12.32 4.01 -22.92
CA TYR A 109 11.88 5.10 -22.06
C TYR A 109 10.46 5.57 -22.41
N ARG A 110 10.09 5.65 -23.68
CA ARG A 110 8.72 5.96 -24.15
C ARG A 110 7.74 4.92 -23.59
N GLU A 111 8.04 3.65 -23.76
CA GLU A 111 7.19 2.54 -23.29
C GLU A 111 7.01 2.56 -21.78
N TRP A 112 8.10 2.76 -21.04
CA TRP A 112 8.05 2.94 -19.58
C TRP A 112 7.19 4.15 -19.18
N ARG A 113 7.31 5.30 -19.86
CA ARG A 113 6.49 6.50 -19.59
C ARG A 113 5.01 6.31 -19.95
N ASN A 114 4.71 5.52 -20.98
CA ASN A 114 3.34 5.17 -21.37
C ASN A 114 2.70 4.33 -20.29
N THR A 115 3.37 3.23 -19.95
CA THR A 115 3.00 2.35 -18.86
C THR A 115 2.77 3.13 -17.55
N GLU A 116 3.67 4.04 -17.18
CA GLU A 116 3.53 4.87 -15.96
C GLU A 116 2.34 5.84 -16.01
N ARG A 117 1.94 6.33 -17.18
CA ARG A 117 0.76 7.20 -17.32
C ARG A 117 -0.53 6.41 -17.28
N ASP A 118 -0.59 5.29 -17.98
CA ASP A 118 -1.77 4.42 -17.98
C ASP A 118 -2.04 3.88 -16.57
N LYS A 119 -0.99 3.52 -15.84
CA LYS A 119 -1.06 3.17 -14.41
C LYS A 119 -1.68 4.27 -13.55
N LYS A 120 -1.31 5.54 -13.77
CA LYS A 120 -1.89 6.67 -13.00
C LYS A 120 -3.39 6.84 -13.30
N THR A 121 -3.78 6.64 -14.55
CA THR A 121 -5.18 6.74 -14.97
C THR A 121 -6.00 5.56 -14.43
N GLN A 122 -5.50 4.33 -14.55
CA GLN A 122 -6.18 3.14 -14.02
C GLN A 122 -6.33 3.19 -12.50
N MET A 123 -5.24 3.50 -11.78
CA MET A 123 -5.30 3.63 -10.33
C MET A 123 -6.31 4.71 -9.93
N LYS A 124 -6.31 5.86 -10.61
CA LYS A 124 -7.30 6.91 -10.37
C LYS A 124 -8.73 6.38 -10.56
N HIS A 125 -9.02 5.62 -11.62
CA HIS A 125 -10.35 5.05 -11.84
C HIS A 125 -10.77 4.08 -10.72
N VAL A 126 -9.86 3.23 -10.25
CA VAL A 126 -10.11 2.34 -9.09
C VAL A 126 -10.45 3.19 -7.87
N MET A 127 -9.65 4.22 -7.58
CA MET A 127 -9.86 5.12 -6.46
C MET A 127 -11.18 5.90 -6.54
N ASP A 128 -11.54 6.41 -7.73
CA ASP A 128 -12.81 7.08 -7.97
C ASP A 128 -13.99 6.12 -7.70
N GLY A 129 -13.87 4.83 -8.06
CA GLY A 129 -14.87 3.80 -7.79
C GLY A 129 -15.08 3.51 -6.29
N ILE A 130 -14.02 3.60 -5.49
CA ILE A 130 -14.11 3.48 -4.02
C ILE A 130 -14.83 4.69 -3.43
N VAL A 131 -14.50 5.92 -3.88
CA VAL A 131 -15.17 7.16 -3.40
C VAL A 131 -16.65 7.17 -3.78
N ALA A 132 -16.97 6.78 -5.02
CA ALA A 132 -18.34 6.79 -5.52
C ALA A 132 -19.22 5.71 -4.85
N ILE A 133 -18.63 4.81 -4.06
CA ILE A 133 -19.32 3.66 -3.45
C ILE A 133 -20.04 2.84 -4.53
N ASP A 134 -19.39 2.70 -5.68
CA ASP A 134 -19.99 1.98 -6.80
C ASP A 134 -20.06 0.48 -6.45
N LYS A 135 -21.07 -0.24 -6.94
CA LYS A 135 -21.21 -1.68 -6.68
C LYS A 135 -20.20 -2.46 -7.53
N ASN A 136 -18.94 -2.45 -7.11
CA ASN A 136 -17.83 -3.14 -7.78
C ASN A 136 -17.27 -4.25 -6.88
N ASP A 137 -16.72 -5.31 -7.48
CA ASP A 137 -16.13 -6.46 -6.74
C ASP A 137 -15.05 -6.03 -5.73
N VAL A 138 -14.34 -4.93 -6.00
CA VAL A 138 -13.34 -4.34 -5.10
C VAL A 138 -13.94 -4.03 -3.72
N ASN A 139 -15.17 -3.50 -3.70
CA ASN A 139 -15.89 -3.14 -2.50
C ASN A 139 -16.43 -4.36 -1.73
N LEU A 140 -16.37 -5.57 -2.29
CA LEU A 140 -16.83 -6.81 -1.66
C LEU A 140 -15.69 -7.78 -1.30
N SER A 141 -14.43 -7.40 -1.57
CA SER A 141 -13.28 -8.28 -1.41
C SER A 141 -12.94 -8.62 0.05
N ASN A 142 -13.29 -7.75 1.01
CA ASN A 142 -13.04 -7.98 2.43
C ASN A 142 -14.34 -8.36 3.16
N ALA A 143 -14.44 -9.61 3.60
CA ALA A 143 -15.60 -10.12 4.34
C ALA A 143 -15.70 -9.58 5.78
N ASN A 144 -14.60 -9.07 6.35
CA ASN A 144 -14.52 -8.65 7.75
C ASN A 144 -14.93 -7.19 7.96
N MET A 145 -14.87 -6.36 6.92
CA MET A 145 -15.15 -4.92 7.01
C MET A 145 -15.94 -4.43 5.80
N SER A 146 -17.12 -3.86 6.04
CA SER A 146 -17.94 -3.28 4.97
C SER A 146 -17.23 -2.05 4.36
N SER A 147 -16.99 -2.11 3.06
CA SER A 147 -16.48 -1.01 2.22
C SER A 147 -17.36 0.23 2.21
N HIS A 148 -18.61 0.14 2.69
CA HIS A 148 -19.51 1.28 2.85
C HIS A 148 -19.24 2.10 4.12
N THR A 149 -18.39 1.61 5.02
CA THR A 149 -17.99 2.34 6.23
C THR A 149 -16.75 3.19 5.96
N PRO A 150 -16.56 4.35 6.61
CA PRO A 150 -15.35 5.15 6.43
C PRO A 150 -14.04 4.38 6.67
N ALA A 151 -14.03 3.48 7.67
CA ALA A 151 -12.90 2.62 7.95
C ALA A 151 -12.68 1.58 6.84
N GLY A 152 -13.75 0.94 6.35
CA GLY A 152 -13.69 0.00 5.23
C GLY A 152 -13.24 0.67 3.93
N GLN A 153 -13.68 1.89 3.64
CA GLN A 153 -13.19 2.67 2.50
C GLN A 153 -11.68 2.89 2.62
N MET A 154 -11.19 3.39 3.77
CA MET A 154 -9.76 3.60 3.99
C MET A 154 -8.94 2.31 3.83
N MET A 155 -9.45 1.18 4.31
CA MET A 155 -8.81 -0.12 4.09
C MET A 155 -8.82 -0.52 2.61
N THR A 156 -9.90 -0.27 1.88
CA THR A 156 -10.00 -0.57 0.44
C THR A 156 -9.00 0.27 -0.36
N PHE A 157 -8.88 1.57 -0.05
CA PHE A 157 -7.83 2.43 -0.61
C PHE A 157 -6.43 1.86 -0.37
N ALA A 158 -6.13 1.51 0.89
CA ALA A 158 -4.83 0.95 1.25
C ALA A 158 -4.55 -0.35 0.49
N SER A 159 -5.53 -1.26 0.44
CA SER A 159 -5.45 -2.58 -0.19
C SER A 159 -5.14 -2.50 -1.69
N GLU A 160 -5.86 -1.66 -2.43
CA GLU A 160 -5.64 -1.52 -3.87
C GLU A 160 -4.29 -0.86 -4.20
N VAL A 161 -3.87 0.12 -3.38
CA VAL A 161 -2.54 0.75 -3.52
C VAL A 161 -1.43 -0.27 -3.22
N THR A 162 -1.55 -1.07 -2.16
CA THR A 162 -0.50 -2.03 -1.79
C THR A 162 -0.43 -3.21 -2.74
N LYS A 163 -1.54 -3.73 -3.28
CA LYS A 163 -1.52 -4.77 -4.33
C LYS A 163 -0.75 -4.28 -5.55
N ASP A 164 -1.07 -3.10 -6.04
CA ASP A 164 -0.40 -2.49 -7.20
C ASP A 164 1.11 -2.28 -6.96
N TYR A 165 1.47 -1.79 -5.77
CA TYR A 165 2.88 -1.67 -5.37
C TYR A 165 3.59 -3.03 -5.35
N THR A 166 2.91 -4.05 -4.79
CA THR A 166 3.47 -5.40 -4.65
C THR A 166 3.76 -6.03 -6.00
N TYR A 167 2.81 -5.98 -6.94
CA TYR A 167 3.01 -6.49 -8.30
C TYR A 167 4.16 -5.81 -9.03
N LYS A 168 4.33 -4.49 -8.84
CA LYS A 168 5.31 -3.70 -9.59
C LYS A 168 6.72 -3.83 -9.04
N TYR A 169 6.87 -3.92 -7.71
CA TYR A 169 8.16 -3.68 -7.07
C TYR A 169 8.62 -4.82 -6.16
N LEU A 170 7.72 -5.67 -5.68
CA LEU A 170 8.05 -6.69 -4.67
C LEU A 170 7.98 -8.12 -5.22
N LEU A 171 7.08 -8.40 -6.15
CA LEU A 171 6.93 -9.73 -6.74
C LEU A 171 7.79 -9.91 -8.00
N PRO A 172 8.52 -11.02 -8.10
CA PRO A 172 9.09 -11.46 -9.37
C PRO A 172 7.99 -11.66 -10.42
N LYS A 173 8.25 -11.19 -11.64
CA LYS A 173 7.29 -11.19 -12.76
C LYS A 173 6.57 -12.54 -12.96
N ARG A 174 7.31 -13.66 -12.88
CA ARG A 174 6.73 -15.01 -13.04
C ARG A 174 5.60 -15.32 -12.05
N PHE A 175 5.69 -14.82 -10.81
CA PHE A 175 4.71 -15.10 -9.77
C PHE A 175 3.54 -14.14 -9.83
N ALA A 176 3.81 -12.88 -10.20
CA ALA A 176 2.77 -11.91 -10.49
C ALA A 176 1.85 -12.39 -11.63
N GLU A 177 2.45 -12.85 -12.73
CA GLU A 177 1.70 -13.38 -13.88
C GLU A 177 0.89 -14.63 -13.52
N ALA A 178 1.51 -15.61 -12.84
CA ALA A 178 0.81 -16.81 -12.39
C ALA A 178 -0.37 -16.49 -11.46
N HIS A 179 -0.23 -15.48 -10.59
CA HIS A 179 -1.32 -15.05 -9.73
C HIS A 179 -2.46 -14.34 -10.49
N GLN A 180 -2.11 -13.46 -11.44
CA GLN A 180 -3.08 -12.72 -12.26
C GLN A 180 -3.83 -13.62 -13.25
N LEU A 181 -3.19 -14.68 -13.74
CA LEU A 181 -3.81 -15.69 -14.62
C LEU A 181 -4.62 -16.74 -13.85
N GLY A 182 -4.49 -16.78 -12.52
CA GLY A 182 -5.20 -17.74 -11.67
C GLY A 182 -4.52 -19.10 -11.55
N ASP A 183 -3.29 -19.26 -12.05
CA ASP A 183 -2.50 -20.48 -11.88
C ASP A 183 -2.14 -20.71 -10.40
N ILE A 184 -1.93 -19.63 -9.65
CA ILE A 184 -1.72 -19.63 -8.20
C ILE A 184 -2.55 -18.55 -7.52
N HIS A 185 -2.76 -18.68 -6.22
CA HIS A 185 -3.34 -17.64 -5.39
C HIS A 185 -2.37 -17.21 -4.29
N ILE A 186 -1.90 -15.96 -4.36
CA ILE A 186 -1.11 -15.37 -3.28
C ILE A 186 -2.08 -14.75 -2.28
N HIS A 187 -2.20 -15.39 -1.12
CA HIS A 187 -3.06 -14.92 -0.03
C HIS A 187 -2.59 -13.57 0.52
N ASP A 188 -3.55 -12.71 0.88
CA ASP A 188 -3.34 -11.43 1.57
C ASP A 188 -2.26 -10.55 0.91
N LEU A 189 -2.28 -10.50 -0.43
CA LEU A 189 -1.30 -9.80 -1.25
C LEU A 189 -1.15 -8.31 -0.90
N ASP A 190 -2.23 -7.68 -0.45
CA ASP A 190 -2.26 -6.31 0.05
C ASP A 190 -1.45 -6.08 1.33
N TYR A 191 -1.21 -7.13 2.12
CA TYR A 191 -0.36 -7.10 3.31
C TYR A 191 1.08 -7.55 3.04
N TYR A 192 1.39 -8.01 1.83
CA TYR A 192 2.74 -8.42 1.44
C TYR A 192 3.82 -7.34 1.71
N PRO A 193 3.59 -6.02 1.45
CA PRO A 193 4.58 -5.00 1.74
C PRO A 193 4.85 -4.81 3.23
N THR A 194 3.84 -4.99 4.08
CA THR A 194 3.95 -4.76 5.53
C THR A 194 4.57 -5.95 6.26
N LYS A 195 4.60 -7.13 5.63
CA LYS A 195 5.19 -8.36 6.18
C LYS A 195 4.59 -8.74 7.55
N THR A 196 3.31 -8.44 7.73
CA THR A 196 2.57 -8.80 8.93
C THR A 196 2.40 -10.31 9.02
N THR A 197 2.14 -10.81 10.23
CA THR A 197 1.81 -12.22 10.43
C THR A 197 0.39 -12.51 9.95
N THR A 198 0.12 -13.78 9.59
CA THR A 198 -1.23 -14.20 9.20
C THR A 198 -2.08 -14.45 10.44
N CYS A 199 -1.93 -15.62 11.08
CA CYS A 199 -2.75 -16.02 12.21
C CYS A 199 -1.92 -16.26 13.47
N ILE A 200 -2.56 -16.14 14.63
CA ILE A 200 -1.96 -16.47 15.93
C ILE A 200 -2.96 -17.13 16.88
N GLN A 201 -2.43 -18.05 17.68
CA GLN A 201 -3.12 -18.60 18.85
C GLN A 201 -2.43 -18.07 20.10
N TYR A 202 -3.21 -17.45 20.99
CA TYR A 202 -2.64 -16.82 22.18
C TYR A 202 -2.34 -17.81 23.28
N ASP A 203 -1.15 -17.67 23.87
CA ASP A 203 -0.91 -18.09 25.24
C ASP A 203 -1.28 -16.94 26.18
N MET A 204 -2.51 -16.98 26.69
CA MET A 204 -3.03 -15.91 27.55
C MET A 204 -2.44 -15.96 28.96
N ASP A 205 -1.94 -17.10 29.42
CA ASP A 205 -1.34 -17.23 30.75
C ASP A 205 -0.08 -16.38 30.84
N ASP A 206 0.79 -16.47 29.83
CA ASP A 206 1.99 -15.63 29.71
C ASP A 206 1.63 -14.13 29.71
N LEU A 207 0.65 -13.73 28.88
CA LEU A 207 0.21 -12.33 28.75
C LEU A 207 -0.44 -11.78 30.04
N PHE A 208 -1.17 -12.61 30.77
CA PHE A 208 -1.79 -12.21 32.04
C PHE A 208 -0.78 -12.15 33.18
N GLU A 209 0.19 -13.05 33.24
CA GLU A 209 1.16 -13.13 34.33
C GLU A 209 2.27 -12.09 34.17
N ARG A 210 2.95 -12.05 33.02
CA ARG A 210 4.04 -11.11 32.78
C ARG A 210 3.53 -9.68 32.53
N GLY A 211 2.25 -9.55 32.16
CA GLY A 211 1.66 -8.31 31.69
C GLY A 211 2.27 -7.84 30.36
N PHE A 212 1.88 -6.65 29.90
CA PHE A 212 2.52 -6.05 28.73
C PHE A 212 2.52 -4.53 28.82
N ARG A 213 3.40 -3.92 28.03
CA ARG A 213 3.53 -2.46 27.96
C ARG A 213 2.82 -1.99 26.70
N THR A 214 1.85 -1.10 26.89
CA THR A 214 1.30 -0.31 25.79
C THR A 214 1.98 1.05 25.79
N LYS A 215 1.73 1.85 24.74
CA LYS A 215 2.21 3.25 24.66
C LYS A 215 1.78 4.10 25.87
N ASN A 216 0.67 3.76 26.52
CA ASN A 216 0.04 4.53 27.58
C ASN A 216 0.24 3.94 28.99
N GLY A 217 1.01 2.86 29.15
CA GLY A 217 1.30 2.28 30.47
C GLY A 217 1.64 0.80 30.47
N SER A 218 2.00 0.27 31.65
CA SER A 218 2.18 -1.16 31.87
C SER A 218 0.92 -1.77 32.49
N ILE A 219 0.49 -2.89 31.93
CA ILE A 219 -0.62 -3.66 32.46
C ILE A 219 -0.06 -4.69 33.45
N ARG A 220 -0.65 -4.74 34.64
CA ARG A 220 -0.32 -5.69 35.69
C ARG A 220 -1.25 -6.90 35.63
N THR A 221 -0.88 -7.97 36.34
CA THR A 221 -1.69 -9.18 36.43
C THR A 221 -3.11 -8.87 36.93
N PRO A 222 -4.16 -9.24 36.16
CA PRO A 222 -5.54 -8.97 36.52
C PRO A 222 -5.95 -9.69 37.81
N GLN A 223 -6.82 -9.07 38.61
CA GLN A 223 -7.22 -9.55 39.94
C GLN A 223 -8.72 -9.90 40.07
N SER A 224 -9.46 -9.83 38.96
CA SER A 224 -10.89 -10.18 38.90
C SER A 224 -11.26 -10.68 37.51
N ILE A 225 -12.31 -11.49 37.38
CA ILE A 225 -12.78 -12.00 36.09
C ILE A 225 -13.08 -10.88 35.09
N GLN A 226 -13.65 -9.77 35.56
CA GLN A 226 -13.91 -8.59 34.73
C GLN A 226 -12.59 -8.03 34.17
N SER A 227 -11.56 -7.90 35.01
CA SER A 227 -10.23 -7.43 34.55
C SER A 227 -9.58 -8.39 33.57
N TYR A 228 -9.71 -9.71 33.77
CA TYR A 228 -9.24 -10.73 32.82
C TYR A 228 -9.96 -10.57 31.46
N ALA A 229 -11.28 -10.45 31.46
CA ALA A 229 -12.09 -10.32 30.26
C ALA A 229 -11.78 -9.02 29.51
N THR A 230 -11.72 -7.88 30.21
CA THR A 230 -11.34 -6.59 29.62
C THR A 230 -9.95 -6.68 28.97
N LEU A 231 -9.00 -7.33 29.64
CA LEU A 231 -7.65 -7.46 29.12
C LEU A 231 -7.60 -8.37 27.88
N ALA A 232 -8.34 -9.46 27.87
CA ALA A 232 -8.47 -10.33 26.69
C ALA A 232 -9.01 -9.55 25.48
N THR A 233 -10.05 -8.72 25.67
CA THR A 233 -10.58 -7.85 24.60
C THR A 233 -9.54 -6.86 24.10
N ILE A 234 -8.77 -6.24 25.00
CA ILE A 234 -7.70 -5.29 24.62
C ILE A 234 -6.62 -6.00 23.79
N ILE A 235 -6.20 -7.19 24.20
CA ILE A 235 -5.20 -8.00 23.46
C ILE A 235 -5.70 -8.27 22.05
N PHE A 236 -6.94 -8.77 21.91
CA PHE A 236 -7.55 -9.06 20.61
C PHE A 236 -7.60 -7.82 19.72
N GLN A 237 -8.15 -6.73 20.25
CA GLN A 237 -8.33 -5.51 19.47
C GLN A 237 -6.99 -4.90 19.04
N THR A 238 -5.99 -4.94 19.93
CA THR A 238 -4.67 -4.38 19.64
C THR A 238 -3.98 -5.19 18.55
N ASN A 239 -3.96 -6.51 18.67
CA ASN A 239 -3.29 -7.34 17.67
C ASN A 239 -4.03 -7.39 16.33
N GLN A 240 -5.37 -7.20 16.33
CA GLN A 240 -6.12 -7.13 15.05
C GLN A 240 -5.71 -5.93 14.19
N ASN A 241 -5.12 -4.89 14.81
CA ASN A 241 -4.56 -3.77 14.06
C ASN A 241 -3.15 -4.06 13.50
N GLU A 242 -2.46 -5.09 13.99
CA GLU A 242 -1.06 -5.40 13.65
C GLU A 242 -0.94 -6.60 12.69
N GLN A 243 -2.04 -7.32 12.42
CA GLN A 243 -2.05 -8.51 11.56
C GLN A 243 -3.31 -8.60 10.71
N HIS A 244 -3.24 -9.37 9.61
CA HIS A 244 -4.34 -9.47 8.64
C HIS A 244 -5.21 -10.72 8.81
N GLY A 245 -4.66 -11.80 9.38
CA GLY A 245 -5.38 -13.05 9.52
C GLY A 245 -6.11 -13.20 10.86
N GLY A 246 -6.57 -14.42 11.08
CA GLY A 246 -7.43 -14.79 12.20
C GLY A 246 -6.69 -14.94 13.53
N GLN A 247 -7.44 -14.74 14.61
CA GLN A 247 -6.94 -14.86 15.98
C GLN A 247 -7.83 -15.78 16.80
N SER A 248 -7.21 -16.53 17.71
CA SER A 248 -7.98 -17.39 18.61
C SER A 248 -7.33 -17.51 19.99
N ILE A 249 -8.18 -17.68 21.00
CA ILE A 249 -7.78 -18.21 22.31
C ILE A 249 -8.31 -19.65 22.35
N PRO A 250 -7.44 -20.65 22.15
CA PRO A 250 -7.89 -22.04 22.02
C PRO A 250 -8.55 -22.59 23.29
N ALA A 251 -8.11 -22.16 24.48
CA ALA A 251 -8.62 -22.63 25.77
C ALA A 251 -9.10 -21.45 26.63
N PHE A 252 -10.08 -20.69 26.12
CA PHE A 252 -10.53 -19.45 26.73
C PHE A 252 -11.01 -19.63 28.18
N ASP A 253 -11.81 -20.66 28.43
CA ASP A 253 -12.28 -21.05 29.76
C ASP A 253 -11.13 -21.33 30.74
N PHE A 254 -10.13 -22.11 30.30
CA PHE A 254 -8.94 -22.43 31.08
C PHE A 254 -8.19 -21.17 31.52
N PHE A 255 -7.87 -20.28 30.59
CA PHE A 255 -7.15 -19.04 30.88
C PHE A 255 -7.94 -18.08 31.78
N MET A 256 -9.27 -18.09 31.66
CA MET A 256 -10.17 -17.23 32.44
C MET A 256 -10.44 -17.79 33.85
N ALA A 257 -10.20 -19.09 34.09
CA ALA A 257 -10.49 -19.76 35.36
C ALA A 257 -9.80 -19.11 36.56
N LYS A 258 -8.53 -18.65 36.40
CA LYS A 258 -7.82 -17.88 37.44
C LYS A 258 -8.57 -16.60 37.83
N GLY A 259 -9.16 -15.90 36.86
CA GLY A 259 -9.96 -14.71 37.07
C GLY A 259 -11.27 -15.00 37.81
N VAL A 260 -11.98 -16.06 37.42
CA VAL A 260 -13.20 -16.54 38.10
C VAL A 260 -12.90 -16.87 39.55
N ARG A 261 -11.83 -17.62 39.81
CA ARG A 261 -11.40 -17.99 41.17
C ARG A 261 -11.13 -16.77 42.04
N LYS A 262 -10.36 -15.80 41.56
CA LYS A 262 -10.06 -14.56 42.30
C LYS A 262 -11.33 -13.77 42.63
N SER A 263 -12.25 -13.67 41.68
CA SER A 263 -13.55 -13.02 41.90
C SER A 263 -14.41 -13.78 42.92
N PHE A 264 -14.51 -15.10 42.80
CA PHE A 264 -15.27 -15.94 43.73
C PHE A 264 -14.80 -15.74 45.17
N TYR A 265 -13.48 -15.86 45.42
CA TYR A 265 -12.95 -15.63 46.76
C TYR A 265 -13.21 -14.22 47.28
N LYS A 266 -13.06 -13.20 46.42
CA LYS A 266 -13.38 -11.82 46.80
C LYS A 266 -14.84 -11.67 47.23
N HIS A 267 -15.78 -12.16 46.41
CA HIS A 267 -17.21 -12.04 46.72
C HIS A 267 -17.61 -12.84 47.96
N MET A 268 -17.08 -14.05 48.11
CA MET A 268 -17.31 -14.89 49.28
C MET A 268 -16.79 -14.24 50.56
N SER A 269 -15.58 -13.65 50.52
CA SER A 269 -15.03 -12.91 51.66
C SER A 269 -15.92 -11.74 52.08
N SER A 270 -16.39 -10.94 51.12
CA SER A 270 -17.28 -9.81 51.41
C SER A 270 -18.65 -10.26 51.92
N LEU A 271 -19.22 -11.36 51.40
CA LEU A 271 -20.47 -11.92 51.89
C LEU A 271 -20.37 -12.44 53.33
N ILE A 272 -19.29 -13.17 53.65
CA ILE A 272 -19.03 -13.65 55.01
C ILE A 272 -18.82 -12.48 55.95
N SER A 273 -18.04 -11.47 55.53
CA SER A 273 -17.81 -10.26 56.32
C SER A 273 -19.11 -9.53 56.63
N PHE A 274 -19.97 -9.37 55.62
CA PHE A 274 -21.31 -8.80 55.78
C PHE A 274 -22.16 -9.59 56.79
N TYR A 275 -22.19 -10.93 56.66
CA TYR A 275 -22.97 -11.78 57.55
C TYR A 275 -22.48 -11.73 59.01
N VAL A 276 -21.17 -11.82 59.23
CA VAL A 276 -20.56 -11.70 60.56
C VAL A 276 -20.86 -10.35 61.20
N ASN A 277 -20.78 -9.27 60.41
CA ASN A 277 -21.14 -7.94 60.91
C ASN A 277 -22.63 -7.82 61.23
N LEU A 278 -23.50 -8.45 60.45
CA LEU A 278 -24.94 -8.45 60.69
C LEU A 278 -25.31 -9.19 61.99
N GLU A 279 -24.69 -10.34 62.25
CA GLU A 279 -25.02 -11.19 63.42
C GLU A 279 -24.26 -10.80 64.69
N LEU A 280 -22.99 -10.42 64.57
CA LEU A 280 -22.08 -10.21 65.71
C LEU A 280 -21.68 -8.74 65.90
N GLY A 281 -22.14 -7.82 65.04
CA GLY A 281 -21.82 -6.38 65.12
C GLY A 281 -20.32 -6.07 64.95
N THR A 282 -19.52 -7.02 64.49
CA THR A 282 -18.07 -6.92 64.35
C THR A 282 -17.69 -6.96 62.87
N GLN A 283 -16.73 -6.12 62.47
CA GLN A 283 -16.22 -6.07 61.09
C GLN A 283 -14.96 -6.93 60.98
N PRO A 284 -15.06 -8.17 60.47
CA PRO A 284 -13.90 -9.03 60.31
C PRO A 284 -13.00 -8.54 59.17
N ASP A 285 -11.69 -8.82 59.26
CA ASP A 285 -10.75 -8.53 58.18
C ASP A 285 -11.00 -9.46 56.98
N GLU A 286 -11.48 -8.90 55.87
CA GLU A 286 -11.72 -9.63 54.62
C GLU A 286 -10.47 -10.35 54.11
N LYS A 287 -9.26 -9.83 54.36
CA LYS A 287 -8.01 -10.50 53.94
C LYS A 287 -7.79 -11.78 54.73
N ALA A 288 -8.10 -11.78 56.02
CA ALA A 288 -8.02 -12.96 56.86
C ALA A 288 -9.04 -14.02 56.42
N ILE A 289 -10.29 -13.60 56.15
CA ILE A 289 -11.33 -14.48 55.59
C ILE A 289 -10.86 -15.08 54.27
N ARG A 290 -10.32 -14.27 53.37
CA ARG A 290 -9.84 -14.73 52.07
C ARG A 290 -8.74 -15.78 52.19
N LYS A 291 -7.77 -15.60 53.08
CA LYS A 291 -6.72 -16.61 53.34
C LYS A 291 -7.31 -17.92 53.85
N LEU A 292 -8.31 -17.86 54.74
CA LEU A 292 -9.01 -19.06 55.23
C LEU A 292 -9.76 -19.77 54.10
N LEU A 293 -10.45 -19.02 53.25
CA LEU A 293 -11.14 -19.56 52.08
C LEU A 293 -10.15 -20.23 51.11
N GLU A 294 -9.03 -19.58 50.80
CA GLU A 294 -7.99 -20.13 49.92
C GLU A 294 -7.36 -21.42 50.50
N ALA A 295 -7.28 -21.55 51.82
CA ALA A 295 -6.74 -22.74 52.49
C ALA A 295 -7.74 -23.91 52.59
N HIS A 296 -9.05 -23.63 52.69
CA HIS A 296 -10.06 -24.66 53.02
C HIS A 296 -11.03 -24.99 51.89
N LEU A 297 -11.23 -24.10 50.91
CA LEU A 297 -11.98 -24.45 49.70
C LEU A 297 -11.06 -25.21 48.75
N LEU A 298 -11.43 -26.46 48.47
CA LEU A 298 -10.78 -27.31 47.46
C LEU A 298 -10.63 -26.53 46.14
N ASP A 299 -9.39 -26.46 45.65
CA ASP A 299 -9.08 -25.83 44.37
C ASP A 299 -9.43 -26.80 43.22
N PRO A 300 -10.51 -26.56 42.44
CA PRO A 300 -10.88 -27.45 41.35
C PRO A 300 -9.85 -27.39 40.21
N ILE A 301 -9.08 -26.30 40.12
CA ILE A 301 -8.13 -26.05 39.03
C ILE A 301 -6.85 -26.88 39.21
N ASN A 302 -6.40 -27.10 40.44
CA ASN A 302 -5.19 -27.88 40.72
C ASN A 302 -5.35 -29.39 40.48
N ARG A 303 -6.58 -29.93 40.39
CA ARG A 303 -6.81 -31.33 39.98
C ARG A 303 -6.60 -31.55 38.48
N VAL A 304 -6.67 -30.50 37.68
CA VAL A 304 -6.41 -30.57 36.24
C VAL A 304 -4.92 -30.82 35.95
N GLY A 305 -4.04 -30.43 36.87
CA GLY A 305 -2.59 -30.67 36.81
C GLY A 305 -2.11 -32.03 37.33
N THR A 306 -2.97 -32.84 37.95
CA THR A 306 -2.59 -34.18 38.47
C THR A 306 -2.76 -35.31 37.46
N GLY A 307 -3.04 -35.01 36.19
CA GLY A 307 -2.94 -35.98 35.09
C GLY A 307 -4.22 -36.74 34.72
N GLU A 308 -5.39 -36.35 35.22
CA GLU A 308 -6.68 -36.91 34.77
C GLU A 308 -7.55 -35.83 34.11
N LEU A 309 -7.19 -35.45 32.89
CA LEU A 309 -8.14 -34.91 31.91
C LEU A 309 -8.41 -36.00 30.86
N PRO A 310 -9.67 -36.29 30.49
CA PRO A 310 -10.01 -37.34 29.53
C PRO A 310 -9.58 -37.02 28.08
N TYR A 311 -9.01 -35.84 27.82
CA TYR A 311 -8.51 -35.46 26.49
C TYR A 311 -7.13 -34.81 26.61
N ARG A 312 -6.10 -35.65 26.55
CA ARG A 312 -4.71 -35.25 26.36
C ARG A 312 -4.53 -34.92 24.86
N ILE A 313 -4.42 -33.64 24.51
CA ILE A 313 -3.88 -33.25 23.20
C ILE A 313 -2.35 -33.32 23.35
N ASP A 314 -1.78 -34.49 23.04
CA ASP A 314 -0.34 -34.64 22.96
C ASP A 314 0.20 -33.73 21.86
N ARG A 315 1.03 -32.74 22.24
CA ARG A 315 1.87 -32.03 21.25
C ARG A 315 2.81 -33.06 20.64
N PRO A 316 2.82 -33.30 19.32
CA PRO A 316 3.88 -34.08 18.73
C PRO A 316 5.20 -33.34 18.98
N ALA A 317 6.15 -34.04 19.59
CA ALA A 317 7.50 -33.55 19.76
C ALA A 317 8.04 -33.09 18.39
N ASN A 318 8.66 -31.91 18.35
CA ASN A 318 9.42 -31.43 17.21
C ASN A 318 10.30 -32.56 16.67
N GLN A 319 9.92 -33.15 15.54
CA GLN A 319 10.85 -33.90 14.71
C GLN A 319 11.56 -32.88 13.82
N PRO A 320 12.90 -32.86 13.78
CA PRO A 320 13.62 -32.07 12.81
C PRO A 320 13.42 -32.71 11.43
N GLY A 321 12.80 -31.96 10.52
CA GLY A 321 12.78 -32.20 9.08
C GLY A 321 13.37 -31.00 8.37
#